data_AF-A0A0C1UMY4-F1
#
_entry.id   AF-A0A0C1UMY4-F1
#
_cell.length_a   1.000
_cell.length_b   1.000
_cell.length_c   1.000
_cell.angle_alpha   90.00
_cell.angle_beta   90.00
_cell.angle_gamma   90.00
#
_symmetry.space_group_name_H-M   'P 1'
#
loop_
_entity.id
_entity.type
_entity.pdbx_description
1 polymer ?
#
loop_
_entity_poly.entity_id
_entity_poly.type
_entity_poly.pdbx_seq_one_letter_code
_entity_poly.pdbx_strand_id
1 'polypeptide(L)' 'MAEKYEHPYPSPELESQHPFVTYEHVRLTEEEMANRGRDFLQEMESRRSVRMFSSDPVPQELIEFAVKTASTAPSGAHK' A
#
# COMPACT_ATOMS: atom_id res chain seq x y z
N MET A 1 -12.08 13.77 -32.57
CA MET A 1 -11.72 12.40 -32.96
C MET A 1 -10.55 12.00 -32.09
N ALA A 2 -10.73 11.14 -31.10
CA ALA A 2 -9.62 10.66 -30.29
C ALA A 2 -8.79 9.70 -31.17
N GLU A 3 -7.54 10.07 -31.47
CA GLU A 3 -6.62 9.19 -32.17
C GLU A 3 -6.50 7.89 -31.39
N LYS A 4 -6.80 6.77 -32.05
CA LYS A 4 -6.69 5.44 -31.44
C LYS A 4 -5.21 5.23 -31.11
N TYR A 5 -4.94 5.07 -29.82
CA TYR A 5 -3.62 4.71 -29.31
C TYR A 5 -3.08 3.47 -30.05
N GLU A 6 -1.91 3.60 -30.67
CA GLU A 6 -1.32 2.57 -31.55
C GLU A 6 -0.94 1.28 -30.81
N HIS A 7 -0.88 1.34 -29.47
CA HIS A 7 -0.50 0.23 -28.61
C HIS A 7 -1.55 -0.02 -27.53
N PRO A 8 -2.76 -0.50 -27.85
CA PRO A 8 -3.82 -0.68 -26.86
C PRO A 8 -3.28 -1.45 -25.65
N TYR A 9 -3.41 -0.84 -24.46
CA TYR A 9 -3.01 -1.43 -23.20
C TYR A 9 -4.25 -1.61 -22.32
N PRO A 10 -4.44 -2.79 -21.71
CA PRO A 10 -3.63 -4.01 -21.85
C PRO A 10 -3.71 -4.65 -23.25
N SER A 11 -2.75 -5.50 -23.62
CA SER A 11 -2.91 -6.34 -24.82
C SER A 11 -4.03 -7.37 -24.58
N PRO A 12 -4.72 -7.86 -25.62
CA PRO A 12 -5.78 -8.87 -25.46
C PRO A 12 -5.31 -10.13 -24.71
N GLU A 13 -4.05 -10.55 -24.91
CA GLU A 13 -3.47 -11.68 -24.20
C GLU A 13 -3.28 -11.38 -22.71
N LEU A 14 -2.81 -10.17 -22.38
CA LEU A 14 -2.62 -9.74 -20.99
C LEU A 14 -3.96 -9.60 -20.27
N GLU A 15 -4.98 -9.04 -20.93
CA GLU A 15 -6.33 -8.92 -20.41
C GLU A 15 -6.98 -10.29 -20.14
N SER A 16 -6.71 -11.28 -21.00
CA SER A 16 -7.21 -12.65 -20.78
C SER A 16 -6.58 -13.37 -19.58
N GLN A 17 -5.30 -13.08 -19.28
CA GLN A 17 -4.57 -13.70 -18.17
C GLN A 17 -4.77 -12.94 -16.85
N HIS A 18 -4.88 -11.62 -16.93
CA HIS A 18 -5.03 -10.70 -15.81
C HIS A 18 -6.15 -9.70 -16.13
N PRO A 19 -7.42 -10.11 -15.95
CA PRO A 19 -8.56 -9.26 -16.27
C PRO A 19 -8.60 -8.03 -15.36
N PHE A 20 -8.89 -6.88 -15.96
CA PHE A 20 -9.04 -5.63 -15.23
C PHE A 20 -10.34 -5.65 -14.44
N VAL A 21 -10.29 -5.11 -13.22
CA VAL A 21 -11.45 -4.96 -12.33
C VAL A 21 -11.61 -3.49 -11.97
N THR A 22 -12.85 -3.05 -11.79
CA THR A 22 -13.13 -1.70 -11.30
C THR A 22 -12.54 -1.54 -9.91
N TYR A 23 -11.78 -0.45 -9.71
CA TYR A 23 -11.24 -0.12 -8.40
C TYR A 23 -12.29 0.61 -7.56
N GLU A 24 -12.80 -0.08 -6.55
CA GLU A 24 -13.72 0.48 -5.56
C GLU A 24 -12.93 1.09 -4.40
N HIS A 25 -13.02 2.41 -4.24
CA HIS A 25 -12.38 3.12 -3.14
C HIS A 25 -13.40 3.86 -2.28
N VAL A 26 -13.17 3.86 -0.97
CA VAL A 26 -13.97 4.65 -0.03
C VAL A 26 -13.42 6.06 -0.01
N ARG A 27 -14.25 7.03 -0.42
CA ARG A 27 -13.90 8.45 -0.32
C ARG A 27 -14.31 9.00 1.05
N LEU A 28 -13.34 9.54 1.78
CA LEU A 28 -13.54 10.17 3.07
C LEU A 28 -13.82 11.68 2.93
N THR A 29 -14.34 12.30 3.99
CA THR A 29 -14.44 13.76 4.05
C THR A 29 -13.05 14.39 4.18
N GLU A 30 -12.90 15.64 3.71
CA GLU A 30 -11.62 16.34 3.80
C GLU A 30 -11.13 16.50 5.25
N GLU A 31 -12.07 16.69 6.19
CA GLU A 31 -11.77 16.78 7.61
C GLU A 31 -11.19 15.46 8.15
N GLU A 32 -11.83 14.32 7.86
CA GLU A 32 -11.34 13.00 8.28
C GLU A 32 -9.99 12.68 7.65
N MET A 33 -9.79 13.01 6.37
CA MET A 33 -8.51 12.85 5.69
C MET A 33 -7.40 13.63 6.39
N ALA A 34 -7.68 14.90 6.73
CA ALA A 34 -6.72 15.77 7.40
C ALA A 34 -6.41 15.30 8.83
N ASN A 35 -7.42 14.81 9.57
CA ASN A 35 -7.22 14.26 10.91
C ASN A 35 -6.32 13.02 10.88
N ARG A 36 -6.62 12.03 10.03
CA ARG A 36 -5.79 10.82 9.89
C ARG A 36 -4.36 11.14 9.48
N GLY A 37 -4.18 12.12 8.59
CA GLY A 37 -2.85 12.56 8.17
C GLY A 37 -2.03 13.17 9.31
N ARG A 38 -2.67 13.99 10.17
CA ARG A 38 -2.01 14.57 11.36
C ARG A 38 -1.63 13.52 12.38
N ASP A 39 -2.54 12.59 12.68
CA ASP A 39 -2.29 11.52 13.66
C ASP A 39 -1.12 10.63 13.22
N PHE A 40 -1.11 10.24 11.94
CA PHE A 40 -0.03 9.44 11.38
C PHE A 40 1.30 10.20 11.36
N LEU A 41 1.30 11.49 11.04
CA LEU A 41 2.51 12.32 11.08
C LEU A 41 3.08 12.35 12.51
N GLN A 42 2.24 12.62 13.50
CA GLN A 42 2.66 12.67 14.91
C GLN A 42 3.23 11.33 15.38
N GLU A 43 2.60 10.21 15.00
CA GLU A 43 3.12 8.87 15.29
C GLU A 43 4.52 8.66 14.69
N MET A 44 4.69 8.98 13.40
CA MET A 44 5.94 8.76 12.69
C MET A 44 7.07 9.71 13.14
N GLU A 45 6.76 10.93 13.57
CA GLU A 45 7.71 11.87 14.16
C GLU A 45 8.31 11.35 15.48
N SER A 46 7.55 10.57 16.24
CA SER A 46 8.01 9.97 17.49
C SER A 46 9.06 8.86 17.28
N ARG A 47 9.13 8.27 16.07
CA ARG A 47 9.99 7.12 15.76
C ARG A 47 11.46 7.50 15.76
N ARG A 48 12.28 6.79 16.55
CA ARG A 48 13.74 6.90 16.56
C ARG A 48 14.41 5.57 16.24
N SER A 49 15.59 5.61 15.62
CA SER A 49 16.41 4.41 15.43
C SER A 49 17.06 4.00 16.76
N VAL A 50 16.50 2.97 17.39
CA VAL A 50 16.99 2.38 18.64
C VAL A 50 18.12 1.39 18.35
N ARG A 51 19.14 1.35 19.22
CA ARG A 51 20.31 0.45 19.10
C ARG A 51 20.56 -0.42 20.34
N MET A 52 19.68 -0.33 21.32
CA MET A 52 19.73 -1.07 22.59
C MET A 52 18.36 -1.71 22.79
N PHE A 53 18.30 -3.03 22.89
CA PHE A 53 17.05 -3.79 22.91
C PHE A 53 16.89 -4.55 24.24
N SER A 54 15.67 -4.63 24.75
CA SER A 54 15.33 -5.51 25.88
C SER A 54 15.32 -6.97 25.43
N SER A 55 15.54 -7.90 26.37
CA SER A 55 15.35 -9.34 26.16
C SER A 55 13.91 -9.81 26.36
N ASP A 56 13.01 -8.90 26.74
CA ASP A 56 11.60 -9.25 26.97
C ASP A 56 10.97 -9.78 25.67
N PRO A 57 10.21 -10.89 25.75
CA PRO A 57 9.58 -11.45 24.57
C PRO A 57 8.45 -10.55 24.06
N VAL A 58 8.25 -10.53 22.75
CA VAL A 58 7.09 -9.91 22.10
C VAL A 58 6.20 -10.99 21.50
N PRO A 59 4.86 -10.79 21.44
CA PRO A 59 3.99 -11.72 20.75
C PRO A 59 4.37 -11.88 19.26
N GLN A 60 4.56 -13.11 18.81
CA GLN A 60 5.00 -13.42 17.44
C GLN A 60 4.06 -12.83 16.37
N GLU A 61 2.76 -12.84 16.62
CA GLU A 61 1.74 -12.33 15.70
C GLU A 61 1.98 -10.84 15.32
N LEU A 62 2.53 -10.04 16.25
CA LEU A 62 2.87 -8.64 15.96
C LEU A 62 4.01 -8.52 14.94
N ILE A 63 4.98 -9.44 14.98
CA ILE A 63 6.06 -9.52 13.98
C ILE A 63 5.46 -9.91 12.62
N GLU A 64 4.54 -10.87 12.60
CA GLU A 64 3.88 -11.30 11.38
C GLU A 64 3.05 -10.17 10.75
N PHE A 65 2.36 -9.35 11.54
CA PHE A 65 1.66 -8.17 11.05
C PHE A 65 2.62 -7.15 10.42
N ALA A 66 3.78 -6.90 11.04
CA ALA A 66 4.78 -6.00 10.47
C ALA A 66 5.30 -6.51 9.11
N VAL A 67 5.58 -7.81 9.01
CA VAL A 67 6.03 -8.44 7.74
C VAL A 67 4.92 -8.43 6.68
N LYS A 68 3.68 -8.78 7.04
CA LYS A 68 2.54 -8.75 6.11
C LYS A 68 2.27 -7.34 5.60
N THR A 69 2.37 -6.33 6.46
CA THR A 69 2.26 -4.92 6.07
C THR A 69 3.36 -4.53 5.08
N ALA A 70 4.62 -4.91 5.33
CA ALA A 70 5.72 -4.64 4.39
C ALA A 70 5.49 -5.31 3.02
N SER A 71 4.85 -6.48 2.99
CA SER A 71 4.53 -7.22 1.77
C SER A 71 3.47 -6.54 0.90
N THR A 72 2.77 -5.49 1.36
CA THR A 72 1.80 -4.74 0.54
C THR A 72 2.47 -3.64 -0.29
N ALA A 73 3.79 -3.48 -0.20
CA ALA A 73 4.53 -2.54 -1.03
C ALA A 73 4.43 -2.92 -2.53
N PRO A 74 4.35 -1.94 -3.45
CA PRO A 74 4.36 -2.24 -4.88
C PRO A 74 5.70 -2.85 -5.31
N SER A 75 5.66 -3.73 -6.30
CA SER A 75 6.85 -4.37 -6.88
C SER A 75 6.85 -4.25 -8.41
N GLY A 76 8.04 -4.08 -8.99
CA GLY A 76 8.18 -3.98 -10.45
C GLY A 76 7.86 -5.31 -11.13
N ALA A 77 7.13 -5.25 -12.25
CA ALA A 77 6.75 -6.42 -13.05
C ALA A 77 6.06 -7.53 -12.24
N HIS A 78 5.12 -7.15 -11.36
CA HIS A 78 4.25 -8.10 -10.68
C HIS A 78 3.53 -8.95 -11.74
N LYS A 79 3.86 -10.23 -11.79
CA LYS A 79 3.09 -11.28 -12.46
C LYS A 79 2.09 -11.89 -11.49
#